data_AF-A0A3S4TRW3-F1
#
_entry.id   AF-A0A3S4TRW3-F1
#
_cell.length_a   1.000
_cell.length_b   1.000
_cell.length_c   1.000
_cell.angle_alpha   90.00
_cell.angle_beta   90.00
_cell.angle_gamma   90.00
#
_symmetry.space_group_name_H-M   'P 1'
#
loop_
_entity.id
_entity.type
_entity.pdbx_description
1 polymer ?
#
loop_
_entity_poly.entity_id
_entity_poly.type
_entity_poly.pdbx_seq_one_letter_code
_entity_poly.pdbx_strand_id
1 'polypeptide(L)'
;LPTIYNTNLIVNSWSSFIEQLRQMAMPVMVLAVQTTASISRYLRSSMLDNLNQDYVRTARAKGMGENVVVLIHVLRNSMIPVVTVIALGLPSIFAGAIVTEQIFKVNGIGELLITAIYANDVPMVQTLAFIFAVLIVVFNLIADLFYGLLDPRIRYD
;
A
#
# COMPACT_ATOMS: atom_id res chain seq x y z
N LEU A 1 -12.18 -20.32 -13.81
CA LEU A 1 -12.65 -18.99 -14.28
C LEU A 1 -12.28 -17.99 -13.19
N PRO A 2 -11.75 -16.79 -13.52
CA PRO A 2 -11.52 -15.76 -12.51
C PRO A 2 -12.84 -15.51 -11.76
N THR A 3 -12.77 -15.43 -10.43
CA THR A 3 -13.92 -15.15 -9.57
C THR A 3 -14.54 -13.83 -10.01
N ILE A 4 -15.73 -13.90 -10.60
CA ILE A 4 -16.53 -12.73 -10.97
C ILE A 4 -17.14 -12.19 -9.69
N TYR A 5 -16.89 -10.92 -9.40
CA TYR A 5 -17.39 -10.27 -8.19
C TYR A 5 -18.91 -10.10 -8.26
N ASN A 6 -19.66 -10.68 -7.33
CA ASN A 6 -21.11 -10.54 -7.29
C ASN A 6 -21.50 -9.26 -6.55
N THR A 7 -21.84 -8.22 -7.30
CA THR A 7 -22.19 -6.89 -6.76
C THR A 7 -23.59 -6.84 -6.14
N ASN A 8 -24.41 -7.89 -6.30
CA ASN A 8 -25.76 -7.97 -5.76
C ASN A 8 -25.81 -8.70 -4.40
N LEU A 9 -24.66 -9.06 -3.83
CA LEU A 9 -24.60 -9.76 -2.55
C LEU A 9 -24.89 -8.80 -1.39
N ILE A 10 -26.05 -8.97 -0.75
CA ILE A 10 -26.44 -8.20 0.44
C ILE A 10 -25.96 -8.97 1.68
N VAL A 11 -25.09 -8.35 2.48
CA VAL A 11 -24.56 -8.96 3.71
C VAL A 11 -25.61 -8.86 4.82
N ASN A 12 -26.32 -9.95 5.07
CA ASN A 12 -27.39 -10.04 6.08
C ASN A 12 -27.19 -11.19 7.08
N SER A 13 -26.18 -12.03 6.87
CA SER A 13 -25.94 -13.27 7.62
C SER A 13 -24.46 -13.65 7.62
N TRP A 14 -24.03 -14.47 8.59
CA TRP A 14 -22.65 -14.95 8.68
C TRP A 14 -22.17 -15.69 7.42
N SER A 15 -23.04 -16.44 6.75
CA SER A 15 -22.72 -17.10 5.47
C SER A 15 -22.49 -16.08 4.35
N SER A 16 -23.33 -15.06 4.24
CA SER A 16 -23.14 -13.98 3.25
C SER A 16 -21.85 -13.19 3.48
N PHE A 17 -21.44 -12.99 4.74
CA PHE A 17 -20.17 -12.33 5.07
C PHE A 17 -18.96 -13.16 4.63
N ILE A 18 -19.00 -14.48 4.82
CA ILE A 18 -17.93 -15.38 4.36
C ILE A 18 -17.82 -15.37 2.83
N GLU A 19 -18.95 -15.37 2.12
CA GLU A 19 -18.95 -15.26 0.65
C GLU A 19 -18.38 -13.91 0.17
N GLN A 20 -18.67 -12.82 0.88
CA GLN A 20 -18.07 -11.51 0.60
C GLN A 20 -16.54 -11.54 0.73
N LEU A 21 -16.02 -12.10 1.83
CA LEU A 21 -14.57 -12.24 2.03
C LEU A 21 -13.92 -13.13 0.97
N ARG A 22 -14.59 -14.22 0.58
CA ARG A 22 -14.11 -15.16 -0.43
C ARG A 22 -13.97 -14.50 -1.80
N GLN A 23 -14.92 -13.64 -2.18
CA GLN A 23 -14.86 -12.90 -3.44
C GLN A 23 -13.77 -11.83 -3.45
N MET A 24 -13.50 -11.20 -2.30
CA MET A 24 -12.44 -10.20 -2.15
C MET A 24 -11.03 -10.82 -2.09
N ALA A 25 -10.91 -12.09 -1.69
CA ALA A 25 -9.62 -12.74 -1.45
C ALA A 25 -8.67 -12.68 -2.66
N MET A 26 -9.16 -12.97 -3.87
CA MET A 26 -8.32 -12.99 -5.07
C MET A 26 -7.82 -11.60 -5.50
N PRO A 27 -8.70 -10.58 -5.68
CA PRO A 27 -8.25 -9.22 -6.00
C PRO A 27 -7.30 -8.64 -4.95
N VAL A 28 -7.61 -8.85 -3.67
CA VAL A 28 -6.78 -8.35 -2.56
C VAL A 28 -5.43 -9.04 -2.55
N MET A 29 -5.37 -10.36 -2.75
CA MET A 29 -4.10 -11.09 -2.78
C MET A 29 -3.18 -10.63 -3.92
N VAL A 30 -3.72 -10.35 -5.12
CA VAL A 30 -2.92 -9.86 -6.25
C VAL A 30 -2.28 -8.51 -5.91
N LEU A 31 -3.05 -7.57 -5.36
CA LEU A 31 -2.53 -6.27 -4.93
C LEU A 31 -1.55 -6.42 -3.76
N ALA A 32 -1.90 -7.22 -2.75
CA ALA A 32 -1.09 -7.42 -1.55
C ALA A 32 0.26 -8.06 -1.88
N VAL A 33 0.32 -9.09 -2.73
CA VAL A 33 1.57 -9.75 -3.11
C VAL A 33 2.48 -8.78 -3.88
N GLN A 34 1.94 -8.01 -4.83
CA GLN A 34 2.71 -7.03 -5.59
C GLN A 34 3.34 -5.95 -4.68
N THR A 35 2.53 -5.38 -3.79
CA THR A 35 2.98 -4.33 -2.87
C THR A 35 3.95 -4.89 -1.82
N THR A 36 3.66 -6.07 -1.27
CA THR A 36 4.52 -6.72 -0.27
C THR A 36 5.88 -7.09 -0.87
N ALA A 37 5.93 -7.57 -2.12
CA ALA A 37 7.21 -7.86 -2.79
C ALA A 37 8.09 -6.62 -2.92
N SER A 38 7.49 -5.48 -3.29
CA SER A 38 8.19 -4.19 -3.41
C SER A 38 8.71 -3.70 -2.06
N ILE A 39 7.86 -3.70 -1.03
CA ILE A 39 8.21 -3.28 0.33
C ILE A 39 9.28 -4.20 0.93
N SER A 40 9.17 -5.51 0.76
CA SER A 40 10.13 -6.49 1.28
C SER A 40 11.54 -6.27 0.69
N ARG A 41 11.62 -6.00 -0.61
CA ARG A 41 12.91 -5.68 -1.26
C ARG A 41 13.52 -4.40 -0.69
N TYR A 42 12.71 -3.37 -0.49
CA TYR A 42 13.16 -2.09 0.06
C TYR A 42 13.60 -2.22 1.53
N LEU A 43 12.79 -2.89 2.35
CA LEU A 43 13.11 -3.19 3.76
C LEU A 43 14.42 -3.96 3.87
N ARG A 44 14.62 -4.99 3.04
CA ARG A 44 15.88 -5.75 3.01
C ARG A 44 17.08 -4.85 2.70
N SER A 45 16.96 -3.93 1.73
CA SER A 45 18.04 -2.97 1.43
C SER A 45 18.35 -2.10 2.64
N SER A 46 17.32 -1.50 3.24
CA SER A 46 17.49 -0.61 4.40
C SER A 46 18.08 -1.33 5.62
N MET A 47 17.71 -2.60 5.84
CA MET A 47 18.29 -3.45 6.88
C MET A 47 19.79 -3.70 6.65
N LEU A 48 20.20 -3.98 5.40
CA LEU A 48 21.61 -4.18 5.06
C LEU A 48 22.43 -2.91 5.27
N ASP A 49 21.89 -1.75 4.92
CA ASP A 49 22.54 -0.46 5.15
C ASP A 49 22.68 -0.17 6.65
N ASN A 50 21.63 -0.43 7.43
CA ASN A 50 21.63 -0.22 8.88
C ASN A 50 22.56 -1.17 9.64
N LEU A 51 22.74 -2.42 9.18
CA LEU A 51 23.64 -3.40 9.80
C LEU A 51 25.11 -2.95 9.84
N ASN A 52 25.51 -2.08 8.91
CA ASN A 52 26.88 -1.56 8.81
C ASN A 52 27.13 -0.31 9.68
N GLN A 53 26.11 0.19 10.37
CA GLN A 53 26.19 1.42 11.17
C GLN A 53 26.87 1.19 12.53
N ASP A 54 27.51 2.24 13.04
CA ASP A 54 28.30 2.15 14.28
C ASP A 54 27.43 1.85 15.52
N TYR A 55 26.17 2.29 15.55
CA TYR A 55 25.25 1.97 16.66
C TYR A 55 25.01 0.46 16.80
N VAL A 56 25.05 -0.30 15.68
CA VAL A 56 24.92 -1.76 15.66
C VAL A 56 26.20 -2.40 16.22
N ARG A 57 27.37 -1.89 15.83
CA ARG A 57 28.66 -2.34 16.35
C ARG A 57 28.75 -2.10 17.86
N THR A 58 28.32 -0.93 18.34
CA THR A 58 28.24 -0.62 19.77
C THR A 58 27.28 -1.56 20.49
N ALA A 59 26.13 -1.88 19.89
CA ALA A 59 25.17 -2.80 20.50
C ALA A 59 25.75 -4.22 20.65
N ARG A 60 26.47 -4.71 19.64
CA ARG A 60 27.21 -5.98 19.70
C ARG A 60 28.34 -5.94 20.73
N ALA A 61 29.11 -4.85 20.78
CA ALA A 61 30.19 -4.68 21.76
C ALA A 61 29.70 -4.64 23.21
N LYS A 62 28.45 -4.23 23.45
CA LYS A 62 27.76 -4.31 24.75
C LYS A 62 27.28 -5.73 25.12
N GLY A 63 27.52 -6.73 24.27
CA GLY A 63 27.12 -8.12 24.51
C GLY A 63 25.65 -8.43 24.26
N MET A 64 24.92 -7.57 23.52
CA MET A 64 23.54 -7.89 23.15
C MET A 64 23.49 -9.07 22.19
N GLY A 65 22.52 -9.97 22.38
CA GLY A 65 22.28 -11.09 21.48
C GLY A 65 21.88 -10.62 20.07
N GLU A 66 22.33 -11.32 19.03
CA GLU A 66 22.12 -10.93 17.63
C GLU A 66 20.63 -10.73 17.29
N ASN A 67 19.73 -11.55 17.86
CA ASN A 67 18.28 -11.40 17.68
C ASN A 67 17.76 -10.05 18.19
N VAL A 68 18.27 -9.56 19.33
CA VAL A 68 17.89 -8.26 19.92
C VAL A 68 18.43 -7.11 19.06
N VAL A 69 19.67 -7.25 18.55
CA VAL A 69 20.28 -6.26 17.66
C VAL A 69 19.45 -6.14 16.37
N VAL A 70 19.14 -7.26 15.72
CA VAL A 70 18.41 -7.27 14.45
C VAL A 70 16.95 -6.81 14.62
N LEU A 71 16.19 -7.40 15.57
CA LEU A 71 14.75 -7.13 15.71
C LEU A 71 14.43 -5.78 16.34
N ILE A 72 15.25 -5.29 17.28
CA ILE A 72 14.92 -4.08 18.05
C ILE A 72 15.71 -2.87 17.54
N HIS A 73 16.97 -3.02 17.16
CA HIS A 73 17.80 -1.88 16.73
C HIS A 73 17.72 -1.68 15.22
N VAL A 74 18.09 -2.70 14.44
CA VAL A 74 18.19 -2.58 12.98
C VAL A 74 16.81 -2.47 12.34
N LEU A 75 15.87 -3.36 12.70
CA LEU A 75 14.52 -3.35 12.12
C LEU A 75 13.77 -2.06 12.45
N ARG A 76 13.78 -1.63 13.70
CA ARG A 76 13.09 -0.40 14.11
C ARG A 76 13.62 0.83 13.39
N ASN A 77 14.94 0.96 13.23
CA ASN A 77 15.54 2.08 12.49
C ASN A 77 15.32 1.97 10.98
N SER A 78 15.30 0.75 10.43
CA SER A 78 15.04 0.53 9.00
C SER A 78 13.58 0.77 8.62
N MET A 79 12.64 0.67 9.58
CA MET A 79 11.22 0.93 9.34
C MET A 79 10.91 2.40 9.08
N ILE A 80 11.73 3.34 9.55
CA ILE A 80 11.52 4.78 9.35
C ILE A 80 11.43 5.12 7.85
N PRO A 81 12.46 4.83 7.02
CA PRO A 81 12.38 5.11 5.58
C PRO A 81 11.37 4.21 4.86
N VAL A 82 11.12 2.99 5.35
CA VAL A 82 10.14 2.07 4.75
C VAL A 82 8.72 2.63 4.86
N VAL A 83 8.35 3.21 6.01
CA VAL A 83 7.02 3.83 6.18
C VAL A 83 6.86 5.01 5.23
N THR A 84 7.90 5.81 5.01
CA THR A 84 7.87 6.90 4.02
C THR A 84 7.58 6.39 2.61
N VAL A 85 8.28 5.34 2.18
CA VAL A 85 8.03 4.74 0.86
C VAL A 85 6.63 4.16 0.75
N ILE A 86 6.10 3.56 1.81
CA ILE A 86 4.71 3.07 1.85
C ILE A 86 3.74 4.24 1.70
N ALA A 87 3.95 5.33 2.44
CA ALA A 87 3.10 6.50 2.43
C ALA A 87 3.06 7.17 1.05
N LEU A 88 4.23 7.37 0.43
CA LEU A 88 4.35 7.89 -0.94
C LEU A 88 3.83 6.91 -2.01
N GLY A 89 3.76 5.62 -1.68
CA GLY A 89 3.23 4.58 -2.54
C GLY A 89 1.70 4.49 -2.53
N LEU A 90 1.00 5.07 -1.55
CA LEU A 90 -0.46 4.97 -1.45
C LEU A 90 -1.22 5.39 -2.72
N PRO A 91 -0.86 6.50 -3.40
CA PRO A 91 -1.51 6.87 -4.65
C PRO A 91 -1.40 5.82 -5.75
N SER A 92 -0.28 5.08 -5.79
CA SER A 92 -0.06 4.05 -6.81
C SER A 92 -1.00 2.85 -6.67
N ILE A 93 -1.59 2.65 -5.48
CA ILE A 93 -2.58 1.60 -5.24
C ILE A 93 -3.82 1.83 -6.10
N PHE A 94 -4.24 3.08 -6.31
CA PHE A 94 -5.38 3.40 -7.17
C PHE A 94 -5.10 3.01 -8.63
N ALA A 95 -3.88 3.21 -9.12
CA ALA A 95 -3.51 2.78 -10.46
C ALA A 95 -3.49 1.24 -10.60
N GLY A 96 -2.96 0.53 -9.60
CA GLY A 96 -3.00 -0.94 -9.55
C GLY A 96 -4.42 -1.49 -9.44
N ALA A 97 -5.30 -0.79 -8.72
CA ALA A 97 -6.70 -1.13 -8.56
C ALA A 97 -7.46 -1.09 -9.90
N ILE A 98 -7.17 -0.15 -10.80
CA ILE A 98 -7.80 -0.11 -12.13
C ILE A 98 -7.55 -1.42 -12.90
N VAL A 99 -6.31 -1.91 -12.88
CA VAL A 99 -5.94 -3.14 -13.59
C VAL A 99 -6.60 -4.37 -12.96
N THR A 100 -6.61 -4.45 -11.62
CA THR A 100 -7.24 -5.58 -10.93
C THR A 100 -8.77 -5.57 -11.02
N GLU A 101 -9.40 -4.39 -11.01
CA GLU A 101 -10.84 -4.22 -11.25
C GLU A 101 -11.22 -4.83 -12.61
N GLN A 102 -10.44 -4.53 -13.65
CA GLN A 102 -10.72 -5.04 -15.00
C GLN A 102 -10.52 -6.56 -15.13
N ILE A 103 -9.50 -7.13 -14.46
CA ILE A 103 -9.22 -8.57 -14.51
C ILE A 103 -10.28 -9.37 -13.74
N PHE A 104 -10.72 -8.87 -12.58
CA PHE A 104 -11.66 -9.56 -11.70
C PHE A 104 -13.13 -9.13 -11.90
N LYS A 105 -13.40 -8.21 -12.84
CA LYS A 105 -14.72 -7.62 -13.09
C LYS A 105 -15.36 -7.08 -11.81
N VAL A 106 -14.56 -6.34 -11.04
CA VAL A 106 -15.02 -5.66 -9.85
C VAL A 106 -15.55 -4.31 -10.29
N ASN A 107 -16.86 -4.10 -10.12
CA ASN A 107 -17.53 -2.84 -10.43
C ASN A 107 -16.95 -1.69 -9.59
N GLY A 108 -15.96 -1.00 -10.16
CA GLY A 108 -15.22 0.08 -9.53
C GLY A 108 -15.10 1.32 -10.41
N ILE A 109 -14.57 2.40 -9.83
CA ILE A 109 -14.39 3.67 -10.52
C ILE A 109 -13.30 3.59 -11.62
N GLY A 110 -12.37 2.65 -11.50
CA GLY A 110 -11.34 2.38 -12.49
C GLY A 110 -11.90 1.65 -13.71
N GLU A 111 -12.69 0.61 -13.49
CA GLU A 111 -13.44 -0.06 -14.57
C GLU A 111 -14.35 0.93 -15.31
N LEU A 112 -15.03 1.81 -14.57
CA LEU A 112 -15.90 2.84 -15.14
C LEU A 112 -15.13 3.84 -16.01
N LEU A 113 -13.92 4.22 -15.60
CA LEU A 113 -13.03 5.07 -16.39
C LEU A 113 -12.67 4.41 -17.72
N ILE A 114 -12.25 3.14 -17.69
CA ILE A 114 -11.90 2.40 -18.90
C ILE A 114 -13.10 2.26 -19.83
N THR A 115 -14.28 1.96 -19.28
CA THR A 115 -15.53 1.85 -20.04
C THR A 115 -15.90 3.18 -20.68
N ALA A 116 -15.78 4.30 -19.97
CA ALA A 116 -16.03 5.64 -20.49
C ALA A 116 -15.05 6.02 -21.62
N ILE A 117 -13.77 5.63 -21.50
CA ILE A 117 -12.77 5.81 -22.56
C ILE A 117 -13.19 5.08 -23.83
N TYR A 118 -13.59 3.80 -23.73
CA TYR A 118 -14.06 3.04 -24.88
C TYR A 118 -15.36 3.58 -25.49
N ALA A 119 -16.25 4.11 -24.66
CA ALA A 119 -17.49 4.75 -25.09
C ALA A 119 -17.29 6.16 -25.67
N ASN A 120 -16.06 6.71 -25.64
CA ASN A 120 -15.73 8.10 -25.99
C ASN A 120 -16.55 9.13 -25.20
N ASP A 121 -16.93 8.81 -23.97
CA ASP A 121 -17.64 9.71 -23.06
C ASP A 121 -16.65 10.64 -22.35
N VAL A 122 -16.24 11.70 -23.06
CA VAL A 122 -15.25 12.67 -22.57
C VAL A 122 -15.66 13.33 -21.25
N PRO A 123 -16.92 13.77 -21.05
CA PRO A 123 -17.37 14.31 -19.76
C PRO A 123 -17.16 13.33 -18.60
N MET A 124 -17.48 12.05 -18.80
CA MET A 124 -17.34 11.03 -17.77
C MET A 124 -15.85 10.78 -17.43
N VAL A 125 -15.00 10.68 -18.46
CA VAL A 125 -13.55 10.53 -18.28
C VAL A 125 -12.96 11.71 -17.50
N GLN A 126 -13.34 12.95 -17.84
CA GLN A 126 -12.85 14.15 -17.16
C GLN A 126 -13.31 14.20 -15.70
N THR A 127 -14.56 13.81 -15.43
CA THR A 127 -15.11 13.76 -14.07
C THR A 127 -14.36 12.76 -13.20
N LEU A 128 -14.13 11.55 -13.71
CA LEU A 128 -13.37 10.52 -13.00
C LEU A 128 -11.92 10.91 -12.80
N ALA A 129 -11.28 11.50 -13.82
CA ALA A 129 -9.92 12.02 -13.71
C ALA A 129 -9.79 13.09 -12.62
N PHE A 130 -10.76 14.00 -12.51
CA PHE A 130 -10.81 15.00 -11.45
C PHE A 130 -10.95 14.35 -10.07
N ILE A 131 -11.83 13.35 -9.91
CA ILE A 131 -11.98 12.59 -8.66
C ILE A 131 -10.66 11.91 -8.27
N PHE A 132 -9.98 11.26 -9.22
CA PHE A 132 -8.67 10.65 -8.97
C PHE A 132 -7.64 11.68 -8.54
N ALA A 133 -7.58 12.85 -9.20
CA ALA A 133 -6.67 13.92 -8.83
C ALA A 133 -6.91 14.38 -7.38
N VAL A 134 -8.17 14.60 -6.99
CA VAL A 134 -8.53 14.98 -5.61
C VAL A 134 -8.13 13.89 -4.63
N LEU A 135 -8.43 12.62 -4.91
CA LEU A 135 -8.03 11.50 -4.05
C LEU A 135 -6.51 11.44 -3.89
N ILE A 136 -5.74 11.52 -4.97
CA ILE A 136 -4.28 11.49 -4.93
C ILE A 136 -3.75 12.63 -4.05
N VAL A 137 -4.27 13.85 -4.21
CA VAL A 137 -3.87 14.99 -3.38
C VAL A 137 -4.19 14.74 -1.90
N VAL A 138 -5.37 14.21 -1.59
CA VAL A 138 -5.76 13.86 -0.21
C VAL A 138 -4.84 12.79 0.39
N PHE A 139 -4.54 11.73 -0.35
CA PHE A 139 -3.66 10.66 0.13
C PHE A 139 -2.20 11.11 0.26
N ASN A 140 -1.72 12.00 -0.62
CA ASN A 140 -0.43 12.64 -0.45
C ASN A 140 -0.39 13.52 0.80
N LEU A 141 -1.44 14.32 1.05
CA LEU A 141 -1.52 15.12 2.27
C LEU A 141 -1.52 14.24 3.53
N ILE A 142 -2.23 13.11 3.51
CA ILE A 142 -2.20 12.12 4.59
C ILE A 142 -0.79 11.54 4.75
N ALA A 143 -0.12 11.20 3.65
CA ALA A 143 1.25 10.70 3.66
C ALA A 143 2.23 11.71 4.27
N ASP A 144 2.10 13.00 3.91
CA ASP A 144 2.91 14.09 4.44
C ASP A 144 2.64 14.31 5.94
N LEU A 145 1.40 14.15 6.39
CA LEU A 145 1.06 14.21 7.82
C LEU A 145 1.68 13.04 8.60
N PHE A 146 1.60 11.82 8.05
CA PHE A 146 2.29 10.66 8.64
C PHE A 146 3.79 10.88 8.67
N TYR A 147 4.37 11.45 7.62
CA TYR A 147 5.78 11.80 7.57
C TYR A 147 6.15 12.80 8.69
N GLY A 148 5.37 13.87 8.87
CA GLY A 148 5.58 14.85 9.94
C GLY A 148 5.43 14.27 11.36
N LEU A 149 4.61 13.22 11.53
CA LEU A 149 4.48 12.48 12.79
C LEU A 149 5.64 11.49 13.03
N LEU A 150 6.10 10.80 11.98
CA LEU A 150 7.11 9.76 12.08
C LEU A 150 8.55 10.27 12.04
N ASP A 151 8.80 11.45 11.47
CA ASP A 151 10.14 12.01 11.35
C ASP A 151 10.38 13.10 12.42
N PRO A 152 10.96 12.76 13.60
CA PRO A 152 11.37 13.73 14.61
C PRO A 152 12.60 14.55 14.20
N ARG A 153 13.24 14.28 13.04
CA ARG A 153 14.44 15.01 12.59
C ARG A 153 14.14 16.34 11.90
N ILE A 154 12.89 16.56 11.49
CA ILE A 154 12.43 17.86 10.94
C ILE A 154 12.32 18.92 12.05
N ARG A 155 12.55 18.55 13.32
CA ARG A 155 12.50 19.41 14.50
C ARG A 155 13.88 19.89 14.96
N TYR A 156 14.75 20.23 14.01
CA TYR A 156 15.96 21.01 14.30
C TYR A 156 15.86 22.36 13.58
N ASP A 157 15.13 23.26 14.24
CA ASP A 157 15.50 24.67 14.49
C ASP A 157 14.58 25.21 15.60
#